data_AF-A0A2N0NIU7-F1
#
_entry.id   AF-A0A2N0NIU7-F1
#
_cell.length_a   1.000
_cell.length_b   1.000
_cell.length_c   1.000
_cell.angle_alpha   90.00
_cell.angle_beta   90.00
_cell.angle_gamma   90.00
#
_symmetry.space_group_name_H-M   'P 1'
#
loop_
_entity.id
_entity.type
_entity.pdbx_description
1 polymer ?
#
loop_
_entity_poly.entity_id
_entity_poly.type
_entity_poly.pdbx_seq_one_letter_code
_entity_poly.pdbx_strand_id
1 'polypeptide(L)'
;MSNGNPTSPVNTDKWENVPEHYIPLIPVSAIYKGGVLNQLSRMKIWKKKLQPLAVGSDGWLAHMKEIYDHHKTMMEYEQERIIAGIQWDTSPDQGEYQRDLCNVTMEFTNAHYNHGMKLTEISSEVIPDLPTVSGPLKESERKKLEKRQSQLLKEFEQRKRDNAEILENLNSWVIIYEDALADYFRKDISLAFQPCAIMDDRPLKRRANDNGNLDTHYGCHKDKKVCILSALKDLGNSPSARTI
;
A
#
# COMPACT_ATOMS: atom_id res chain seq x y z
N MET A 1 42.42 -41.89 54.19
CA MET A 1 42.00 -40.61 53.58
C MET A 1 42.33 -40.68 52.10
N SER A 2 41.30 -40.70 51.24
CA SER A 2 41.45 -40.58 49.78
C SER A 2 40.56 -39.43 49.35
N ASN A 3 41.16 -38.30 48.99
CA ASN A 3 40.45 -37.14 48.46
C ASN A 3 40.11 -37.42 47.00
N GLY A 4 38.91 -37.94 46.75
CA GLY A 4 38.31 -37.91 45.44
C GLY A 4 37.83 -36.48 45.14
N ASN A 5 38.53 -35.78 44.25
CA ASN A 5 37.99 -34.57 43.65
C ASN A 5 36.74 -34.97 42.83
N PRO A 6 35.57 -34.35 43.05
CA PRO A 6 34.44 -34.58 42.17
C PRO A 6 34.76 -33.90 40.83
N THR A 7 34.95 -34.71 39.80
CA THR A 7 34.98 -34.23 38.43
C THR A 7 33.58 -33.68 38.14
N SER A 8 33.46 -32.37 37.98
CA SER A 8 32.19 -31.73 37.63
C SER A 8 31.61 -32.43 36.38
N PRO A 9 30.31 -32.77 36.34
CA PRO A 9 29.74 -33.38 35.14
C PRO A 9 29.90 -32.39 33.99
N VAL A 10 30.63 -32.82 32.95
CA VAL A 10 30.72 -32.09 31.68
C VAL A 10 29.31 -32.00 31.15
N ASN A 11 28.71 -30.80 31.20
CA ASN A 11 27.43 -30.55 30.57
C ASN A 11 27.60 -30.84 29.08
N THR A 12 26.99 -31.94 28.63
CA THR A 12 27.10 -32.46 27.26
C THR A 12 25.93 -32.00 26.41
N ASP A 13 25.15 -31.04 26.90
CA ASP A 13 24.09 -30.45 26.12
C ASP A 13 24.67 -29.55 25.02
N LYS A 14 24.67 -30.09 23.79
CA LYS A 14 25.16 -29.40 22.59
C LYS A 14 24.32 -28.16 22.25
N TRP A 15 23.22 -27.93 22.97
CA TRP A 15 22.26 -26.86 22.73
C TRP A 15 22.19 -25.84 23.88
N GLU A 16 23.04 -25.95 24.90
CA GLU A 16 23.04 -25.04 26.07
C GLU A 16 23.13 -23.56 25.67
N ASN A 17 23.79 -23.26 24.54
CA ASN A 17 23.97 -21.90 24.01
C ASN A 17 23.00 -21.55 22.86
N VAL A 18 22.00 -22.40 22.58
CA VAL A 18 21.03 -22.19 21.50
C VAL A 18 19.66 -21.87 22.08
N PRO A 19 19.07 -20.71 21.77
CA PRO A 19 17.71 -20.39 22.19
C PRO A 19 16.71 -21.46 21.74
N GLU A 20 15.83 -21.89 22.65
CA GLU A 20 14.89 -23.01 22.41
C GLU A 20 14.02 -22.82 21.17
N HIS A 21 13.55 -21.59 20.93
CA HIS A 21 12.70 -21.25 19.79
C HIS A 21 13.42 -21.34 18.43
N TYR A 22 14.76 -21.43 18.40
CA TYR A 22 15.51 -21.68 17.18
C TYR A 22 15.63 -23.17 16.86
N ILE A 23 15.55 -24.06 17.85
CA ILE A 23 15.78 -25.50 17.70
C ILE A 23 14.89 -26.11 16.59
N PRO A 24 13.58 -25.82 16.50
CA PRO A 24 12.73 -26.37 15.44
C PRO A 24 13.09 -25.88 14.03
N LEU A 25 13.79 -24.75 13.93
CA LEU A 25 14.11 -24.08 12.67
C LEU A 25 15.55 -24.32 12.20
N ILE A 26 16.34 -25.12 12.93
CA ILE A 26 17.73 -25.40 12.58
C ILE A 26 17.76 -26.09 11.21
N PRO A 27 18.45 -25.52 10.20
CA PRO A 27 18.57 -26.15 8.90
C PRO A 27 19.26 -27.52 8.99
N VAL A 28 18.82 -28.45 8.15
CA VAL A 28 19.46 -29.78 8.01
C VAL A 28 20.90 -29.64 7.48
N SER A 29 21.19 -28.59 6.72
CA SER A 29 22.53 -28.29 6.21
C SER A 29 23.32 -27.38 7.15
N ALA A 30 24.64 -27.61 7.22
CA ALA A 30 25.54 -26.75 7.97
C ALA A 30 25.53 -25.30 7.46
N ILE A 31 25.59 -24.34 8.39
CA ILE A 31 25.56 -22.91 8.09
C ILE A 31 27.00 -22.40 7.90
N TYR A 32 27.23 -21.61 6.86
CA TYR A 32 28.50 -20.96 6.60
C TYR A 32 28.36 -19.45 6.72
N LYS A 33 29.50 -18.76 6.88
CA LYS A 33 29.54 -17.29 6.96
C LYS A 33 28.85 -16.65 5.74
N GLY A 34 27.81 -15.86 6.00
CA GLY A 34 26.96 -15.20 5.01
C GLY A 34 25.50 -15.13 5.50
N GLY A 35 24.69 -14.27 4.89
CA GLY A 35 23.24 -14.22 5.19
C GLY A 35 22.48 -15.41 4.62
N VAL A 36 21.20 -15.55 4.99
CA VAL A 36 20.31 -16.65 4.53
C VAL A 36 20.26 -16.76 3.01
N LEU A 37 20.11 -15.63 2.30
CA LEU A 37 20.00 -15.60 0.84
C LEU A 37 21.36 -15.67 0.10
N ASN A 38 22.47 -15.57 0.83
CA ASN A 38 23.82 -15.46 0.26
C ASN A 38 24.73 -16.62 0.71
N GLN A 39 24.13 -17.77 1.05
CA GLN A 39 24.90 -18.95 1.39
C GLN A 39 25.78 -19.40 0.21
N LEU A 40 27.01 -19.79 0.54
CA LEU A 40 27.99 -20.21 -0.45
C LEU A 40 27.54 -21.52 -1.10
N SER A 41 27.73 -21.63 -2.43
CA SER A 41 27.44 -22.88 -3.13
C SER A 41 28.36 -24.01 -2.65
N ARG A 42 27.86 -25.26 -2.70
CA ARG A 42 28.61 -26.46 -2.31
C ARG A 42 29.99 -26.54 -2.96
N MET A 43 30.10 -26.19 -4.25
CA MET A 43 31.38 -26.17 -4.97
C MET A 43 32.38 -25.15 -4.39
N LYS A 44 31.92 -23.96 -4.00
CA LYS A 44 32.79 -22.93 -3.41
C LYS A 44 33.29 -23.35 -2.04
N ILE A 45 32.42 -23.94 -1.22
CA ILE A 45 32.78 -24.49 0.10
C ILE A 45 33.85 -25.56 -0.04
N TRP A 46 33.64 -26.52 -0.94
CA TRP A 46 34.58 -27.62 -1.16
C TRP A 46 35.95 -27.13 -1.68
N LYS A 47 35.96 -26.29 -2.73
CA LYS A 47 37.20 -25.73 -3.30
C LYS A 47 38.00 -24.93 -2.28
N LYS A 48 37.33 -24.19 -1.39
CA LYS A 48 37.96 -23.35 -0.38
C LYS A 48 38.14 -24.03 0.99
N LYS A 49 37.73 -25.29 1.14
CA LYS A 49 37.77 -26.05 2.41
C LYS A 49 37.21 -25.27 3.60
N LEU A 50 36.08 -24.57 3.38
CA LEU A 50 35.49 -23.72 4.42
C LEU A 50 34.90 -24.58 5.54
N GLN A 51 35.09 -24.12 6.77
CA GLN A 51 34.46 -24.72 7.94
C GLN A 51 33.07 -24.11 8.16
N PRO A 52 32.09 -24.91 8.58
CA PRO A 52 30.80 -24.38 9.01
C PRO A 52 30.97 -23.57 10.29
N LEU A 53 30.00 -22.68 10.54
CA LEU A 53 29.93 -21.94 11.79
C LEU A 53 29.61 -22.91 12.93
N ALA A 54 30.30 -22.73 14.06
CA ALA A 54 30.04 -23.50 15.27
C ALA A 54 28.64 -23.17 15.79
N VAL A 55 27.86 -24.20 16.13
CA VAL A 55 26.52 -24.04 16.74
C VAL A 55 26.65 -23.20 18.02
N GLY A 56 25.77 -22.21 18.18
CA GLY A 56 25.81 -21.28 19.31
C GLY A 56 26.89 -20.19 19.25
N SER A 57 27.74 -20.15 18.22
CA SER A 57 28.62 -18.98 17.99
C SER A 57 27.83 -17.76 17.55
N ASP A 58 28.34 -16.54 17.80
CA ASP A 58 27.67 -15.29 17.43
C ASP A 58 27.27 -15.24 15.95
N GLY A 59 28.15 -15.70 15.05
CA GLY A 59 27.85 -15.77 13.62
C GLY A 59 26.74 -16.76 13.29
N TRP A 60 26.66 -17.88 14.01
CA TRP A 60 25.61 -18.88 13.84
C TRP A 60 24.28 -18.36 14.40
N LEU A 61 24.29 -17.72 15.58
CA LEU A 61 23.12 -17.12 16.20
C LEU A 61 22.54 -15.97 15.38
N ALA A 62 23.39 -15.13 14.77
CA ALA A 62 22.95 -14.09 13.85
C ALA A 62 22.22 -14.68 12.63
N HIS A 63 22.73 -15.76 12.06
CA HIS A 63 22.09 -16.45 10.93
C HIS A 63 20.77 -17.11 11.34
N MET A 64 20.71 -17.76 12.51
CA MET A 64 19.47 -18.33 13.03
C MET A 64 18.41 -17.25 13.32
N LYS A 65 18.84 -16.07 13.76
CA LYS A 65 17.94 -14.93 13.92
C LYS A 65 17.30 -14.54 12.59
N GLU A 66 18.06 -14.46 11.49
CA GLU A 66 17.50 -14.18 10.17
C GLU A 66 16.45 -15.22 9.74
N ILE A 67 16.72 -16.50 9.99
CA ILE A 67 15.77 -17.59 9.72
C ILE A 67 14.49 -17.43 10.56
N TYR A 68 14.65 -17.16 11.86
CA TYR A 68 13.53 -16.99 12.77
C TYR A 68 12.70 -15.76 12.43
N ASP A 69 13.33 -14.62 12.14
CA ASP A 69 12.63 -13.40 11.73
C ASP A 69 11.81 -13.66 10.46
N HIS A 70 12.39 -14.35 9.47
CA HIS A 70 11.67 -14.76 8.27
C HIS A 70 10.51 -15.71 8.57
N HIS A 71 10.71 -16.71 9.44
CA HIS A 71 9.66 -17.62 9.87
C HIS A 71 8.51 -16.88 10.55
N LYS A 72 8.82 -15.92 11.42
CA LYS A 72 7.83 -15.08 12.09
C LYS A 72 7.01 -14.29 11.08
N THR A 73 7.65 -13.66 10.09
CA THR A 73 6.95 -12.96 9.01
C THR A 73 6.04 -13.90 8.21
N MET A 74 6.49 -15.12 7.91
CA MET A 74 5.68 -16.12 7.20
C MET A 74 4.47 -16.57 8.01
N MET A 75 4.63 -16.75 9.33
CA MET A 75 3.54 -17.10 10.23
C MET A 75 2.51 -15.98 10.34
N GLU A 76 2.96 -14.72 10.45
CA GLU A 76 2.09 -13.53 10.44
C GLU A 76 1.29 -13.45 9.13
N TYR A 77 1.98 -13.61 8.00
CA TYR A 77 1.34 -13.65 6.67
C TYR A 77 0.28 -14.76 6.55
N GLU A 78 0.58 -15.98 6.98
CA GLU A 78 -0.38 -17.08 6.94
C GLU A 78 -1.59 -16.82 7.82
N GLN A 79 -1.37 -16.25 9.02
CA GLN A 79 -2.44 -15.87 9.91
C GLN A 79 -3.34 -14.78 9.28
N GLU A 80 -2.76 -13.78 8.62
CA GLU A 80 -3.50 -12.75 7.90
C GLU A 80 -4.30 -13.33 6.73
N ARG A 81 -3.78 -14.31 6.00
CA ARG A 81 -4.53 -15.03 4.95
C ARG A 81 -5.74 -15.76 5.51
N ILE A 82 -5.56 -16.45 6.63
CA ILE A 82 -6.67 -17.14 7.33
C ILE A 82 -7.72 -16.13 7.79
N ILE A 83 -7.30 -15.01 8.39
CA ILE A 83 -8.21 -13.93 8.82
C ILE A 83 -9.00 -13.39 7.62
N ALA A 84 -8.34 -13.18 6.47
CA ALA A 84 -9.02 -12.72 5.26
C ALA A 84 -10.04 -13.76 4.76
N GLY A 85 -9.69 -15.05 4.76
CA GLY A 85 -10.63 -16.13 4.46
C GLY A 85 -11.88 -16.08 5.35
N ILE A 86 -11.69 -15.92 6.67
CA ILE A 86 -12.80 -15.77 7.63
C ILE A 86 -13.62 -14.50 7.37
N GLN A 87 -12.97 -13.36 7.14
CA GLN A 87 -13.64 -12.08 6.88
C GLN A 87 -14.58 -12.14 5.67
N TRP A 88 -14.17 -12.87 4.64
CA TRP A 88 -14.91 -13.00 3.39
C TRP A 88 -15.74 -14.29 3.28
N ASP A 89 -15.80 -15.09 4.35
CA ASP A 89 -16.48 -16.40 4.40
C ASP A 89 -16.08 -17.34 3.25
N THR A 90 -14.77 -17.49 3.06
CA THR A 90 -14.16 -18.12 1.87
C THR A 90 -12.83 -18.79 2.24
N SER A 91 -12.16 -19.50 1.31
CA SER A 91 -10.84 -20.07 1.60
C SER A 91 -9.77 -18.99 1.86
N PRO A 92 -8.67 -19.27 2.58
CA PRO A 92 -7.60 -18.29 2.79
C PRO A 92 -7.06 -17.67 1.49
N ASP A 93 -6.87 -18.47 0.44
CA ASP A 93 -6.46 -18.01 -0.90
C ASP A 93 -7.46 -17.01 -1.51
N GLN A 94 -8.75 -17.33 -1.43
CA GLN A 94 -9.81 -16.47 -1.94
C GLN A 94 -9.95 -15.19 -1.13
N GLY A 95 -9.83 -15.29 0.19
CA GLY A 95 -9.94 -14.16 1.10
C GLY A 95 -8.80 -13.18 0.90
N GLU A 96 -7.58 -13.68 0.71
CA GLU A 96 -6.41 -12.88 0.34
C GLU A 96 -6.64 -12.16 -0.99
N TYR A 97 -7.06 -12.88 -2.04
CA TYR A 97 -7.36 -12.26 -3.34
C TYR A 97 -8.41 -11.15 -3.21
N GLN A 98 -9.51 -11.38 -2.49
CA GLN A 98 -10.57 -10.39 -2.30
C GLN A 98 -10.08 -9.17 -1.52
N ARG A 99 -9.33 -9.38 -0.44
CA ARG A 99 -8.73 -8.30 0.36
C ARG A 99 -7.80 -7.45 -0.50
N ASP A 100 -6.93 -8.08 -1.26
CA ASP A 100 -5.92 -7.38 -2.06
C ASP A 100 -6.56 -6.63 -3.23
N LEU A 101 -7.55 -7.25 -3.91
CA LEU A 101 -8.36 -6.58 -4.93
C LEU A 101 -9.09 -5.36 -4.36
N CYS A 102 -9.70 -5.49 -3.17
CA CYS A 102 -10.34 -4.37 -2.49
C CYS A 102 -9.33 -3.25 -2.19
N ASN A 103 -8.14 -3.59 -1.68
CA ASN A 103 -7.10 -2.61 -1.39
C ASN A 103 -6.65 -1.87 -2.65
N VAL A 104 -6.34 -2.58 -3.73
CA VAL A 104 -5.94 -1.95 -5.01
C VAL A 104 -7.06 -1.07 -5.57
N THR A 105 -8.31 -1.53 -5.53
CA THR A 105 -9.47 -0.77 -6.02
C THR A 105 -9.65 0.55 -5.26
N MET A 106 -9.44 0.53 -3.94
CA MET A 106 -9.48 1.75 -3.14
C MET A 106 -8.34 2.70 -3.46
N GLU A 107 -7.10 2.21 -3.57
CA GLU A 107 -5.96 3.06 -3.90
C GLU A 107 -6.12 3.70 -5.28
N PHE A 108 -6.59 2.91 -6.26
CA PHE A 108 -7.01 3.41 -7.57
C PHE A 108 -8.04 4.54 -7.45
N THR A 109 -9.10 4.32 -6.67
CA THR A 109 -10.17 5.32 -6.46
C THR A 109 -9.63 6.58 -5.77
N ASN A 110 -8.76 6.44 -4.77
CA ASN A 110 -8.10 7.55 -4.07
C ASN A 110 -7.20 8.34 -5.01
N ALA A 111 -6.40 7.67 -5.84
CA ALA A 111 -5.53 8.30 -6.82
C ALA A 111 -6.35 9.09 -7.84
N HIS A 112 -7.42 8.50 -8.38
CA HIS A 112 -8.36 9.18 -9.27
C HIS A 112 -9.00 10.40 -8.61
N TYR A 113 -9.45 10.26 -7.35
CA TYR A 113 -10.03 11.36 -6.59
C TYR A 113 -9.03 12.51 -6.44
N ASN A 114 -7.81 12.23 -5.99
CA ASN A 114 -6.79 13.26 -5.77
C ASN A 114 -6.41 13.96 -7.08
N HIS A 115 -6.24 13.21 -8.16
CA HIS A 115 -5.98 13.74 -9.49
C HIS A 115 -7.13 14.65 -9.98
N GLY A 116 -8.38 14.18 -9.87
CA GLY A 116 -9.56 14.96 -10.26
C GLY A 116 -9.77 16.23 -9.42
N MET A 117 -9.49 16.15 -8.11
CA MET A 117 -9.52 17.31 -7.22
C MET A 117 -8.48 18.35 -7.63
N LYS A 118 -7.26 17.92 -7.98
CA LYS A 118 -6.21 18.83 -8.41
C LYS A 118 -6.54 19.49 -9.75
N LEU A 119 -7.11 18.74 -10.71
CA LEU A 119 -7.62 19.32 -11.96
C LEU A 119 -8.67 20.40 -11.71
N THR A 120 -9.58 20.15 -10.77
CA THR A 120 -10.64 21.10 -10.40
C THR A 120 -10.05 22.35 -9.75
N GLU A 121 -9.09 22.18 -8.83
CA GLU A 121 -8.36 23.27 -8.18
C GLU A 121 -7.68 24.18 -9.22
N ILE A 122 -6.91 23.59 -10.14
CA ILE A 122 -6.22 24.32 -11.21
C ILE A 122 -7.22 25.03 -12.12
N SER A 123 -8.33 24.38 -12.46
CA SER A 123 -9.37 24.97 -13.32
C SER A 123 -10.11 26.13 -12.64
N SER A 124 -10.18 26.13 -11.31
CA SER A 124 -10.77 27.20 -10.51
C SER A 124 -9.81 28.35 -10.21
N GLU A 125 -8.52 28.19 -10.53
CA GLU A 125 -7.51 29.20 -10.25
C GLU A 125 -7.72 30.44 -11.14
N VAL A 126 -7.90 31.58 -10.49
CA VAL A 126 -8.18 32.86 -11.14
C VAL A 126 -6.88 33.53 -11.55
N ILE A 127 -6.84 34.08 -12.77
CA ILE A 127 -5.73 34.90 -13.25
C ILE A 127 -5.58 36.12 -12.32
N PRO A 128 -4.37 36.46 -11.84
CA PRO A 128 -4.19 37.58 -10.92
C PRO A 128 -4.75 38.88 -11.51
N ASP A 129 -5.62 39.55 -10.77
CA ASP A 129 -6.13 40.87 -11.14
C ASP A 129 -4.96 41.86 -11.17
N LEU A 130 -4.55 42.25 -12.37
CA LEU A 130 -3.52 43.26 -12.54
C LEU A 130 -4.13 44.62 -12.19
N PRO A 131 -3.55 45.36 -11.21
CA PRO A 131 -4.07 46.67 -10.83
C PRO A 131 -4.05 47.59 -12.05
N THR A 132 -5.23 48.02 -12.48
CA THR A 132 -5.40 48.92 -13.63
C THR A 132 -5.18 50.36 -13.18
N VAL A 133 -4.24 51.06 -13.80
CA VAL A 133 -3.96 52.47 -13.49
C VAL A 133 -4.99 53.34 -14.20
N SER A 134 -5.83 54.04 -13.45
CA SER A 134 -6.64 55.15 -13.93
C SER A 134 -6.02 56.47 -13.45
N GLY A 135 -5.59 57.32 -14.37
CA GLY A 135 -5.12 58.69 -14.09
C GLY A 135 -3.59 58.92 -14.14
N PRO A 136 -3.15 60.19 -14.03
CA PRO A 136 -1.75 60.57 -14.08
C PRO A 136 -1.01 60.17 -12.79
N LEU A 137 -0.23 59.10 -12.87
CA LEU A 137 0.64 58.61 -11.78
C LEU A 137 2.06 59.20 -11.85
N LYS A 138 2.71 59.39 -10.70
CA LYS A 138 4.14 59.77 -10.64
C LYS A 138 5.03 58.62 -11.14
N GLU A 139 6.15 58.95 -11.77
CA GLU A 139 7.08 57.96 -12.36
C GLU A 139 7.60 56.94 -11.34
N SER A 140 7.86 57.35 -10.10
CA SER A 140 8.31 56.45 -9.02
C SER A 140 7.21 55.45 -8.61
N GLU A 141 5.95 55.84 -8.67
CA GLU A 141 4.81 54.99 -8.37
C GLU A 141 4.54 54.00 -9.51
N ARG A 142 4.73 54.42 -10.77
CA ARG A 142 4.67 53.54 -11.96
C ARG A 142 5.69 52.40 -11.85
N LYS A 143 6.96 52.73 -11.61
CA LYS A 143 8.03 51.74 -11.44
C LYS A 143 7.75 50.76 -10.30
N LYS A 144 7.15 51.23 -9.20
CA LYS A 144 6.77 50.38 -8.06
C LYS A 144 5.62 49.43 -8.44
N LEU A 145 4.64 49.89 -9.21
CA LEU A 145 3.53 49.08 -9.70
C LEU A 145 3.99 48.01 -10.70
N GLU A 146 4.81 48.38 -11.69
CA GLU A 146 5.38 47.47 -12.68
C GLU A 146 6.19 46.35 -12.03
N LYS A 147 6.98 46.69 -10.99
CA LYS A 147 7.73 45.70 -10.21
C LYS A 147 6.79 44.72 -9.49
N ARG A 148 5.68 45.20 -8.92
CA ARG A 148 4.68 44.35 -8.26
C ARG A 148 3.94 43.46 -9.26
N GLN A 149 3.54 43.99 -10.41
CA GLN A 149 2.90 43.21 -11.48
C GLN A 149 3.85 42.12 -12.01
N SER A 150 5.11 42.48 -12.26
CA SER A 150 6.14 41.53 -12.71
C SER A 150 6.39 40.41 -11.69
N GLN A 151 6.32 40.73 -10.39
CA GLN A 151 6.47 39.73 -9.33
C GLN A 151 5.26 38.79 -9.27
N LEU A 152 4.03 39.33 -9.31
CA LEU A 152 2.79 38.53 -9.32
C LEU A 152 2.75 37.58 -10.52
N LEU A 153 3.15 38.04 -11.71
CA LEU A 153 3.19 37.21 -12.89
C LEU A 153 4.21 36.07 -12.76
N LYS A 154 5.39 36.35 -12.19
CA LYS A 154 6.41 35.32 -11.92
C LYS A 154 5.92 34.27 -10.93
N GLU A 155 5.26 34.68 -9.86
CA GLU A 155 4.68 33.77 -8.86
C GLU A 155 3.57 32.90 -9.46
N PHE A 156 2.72 33.49 -10.31
CA PHE A 156 1.68 32.75 -11.02
C PHE A 156 2.27 31.72 -12.00
N GLU A 157 3.27 32.09 -12.80
CA GLU A 157 3.95 31.17 -13.72
C GLU A 157 4.74 30.08 -13.00
N GLN A 158 5.33 30.39 -11.83
CA GLN A 158 5.95 29.37 -10.99
C GLN A 158 4.91 28.37 -10.49
N ARG A 159 3.81 28.86 -9.93
CA ARG A 159 2.74 28.01 -9.41
C ARG A 159 2.12 27.14 -10.49
N LYS A 160 1.97 27.65 -11.71
CA LYS A 160 1.52 26.87 -12.87
C LYS A 160 2.44 25.69 -13.17
N ARG A 161 3.76 25.89 -13.07
CA ARG A 161 4.76 24.81 -13.23
C ARG A 161 4.67 23.81 -12.08
N ASP A 162 4.60 24.29 -10.84
CA ASP A 162 4.48 23.43 -9.65
C ASP A 162 3.18 22.59 -9.72
N ASN A 163 2.07 23.20 -10.15
CA ASN A 163 0.79 22.53 -10.35
C ASN A 163 0.87 21.45 -11.44
N ALA A 164 1.62 21.70 -12.52
CA ALA A 164 1.83 20.70 -13.58
C ALA A 164 2.64 19.50 -13.07
N GLU A 165 3.70 19.73 -12.30
CA GLU A 165 4.50 18.66 -11.69
C GLU A 165 3.68 17.82 -10.71
N ILE A 166 2.89 18.47 -9.84
CA ILE A 166 1.98 17.78 -8.92
C ILE A 166 0.97 16.93 -9.71
N LEU A 167 0.39 17.49 -10.78
CA LEU A 167 -0.60 16.78 -11.59
C LEU A 167 -0.01 15.57 -12.30
N GLU A 168 1.20 15.69 -12.85
CA GLU A 168 1.94 14.57 -13.46
C GLU A 168 2.22 13.47 -12.44
N ASN A 169 2.67 13.84 -11.23
CA ASN A 169 2.87 12.89 -10.14
C ASN A 169 1.56 12.21 -9.72
N LEU A 170 0.43 12.92 -9.64
CA LEU A 170 -0.87 12.31 -9.32
C LEU A 170 -1.34 11.37 -10.44
N ASN A 171 -1.11 11.74 -11.70
CA ASN A 171 -1.48 10.91 -12.84
C ASN A 171 -0.63 9.63 -12.92
N SER A 172 0.65 9.69 -12.53
CA SER A 172 1.49 8.48 -12.49
C SER A 172 0.97 7.46 -11.48
N TRP A 173 0.46 7.90 -10.32
CA TRP A 173 -0.22 7.02 -9.37
C TRP A 173 -1.48 6.39 -9.94
N VAL A 174 -2.28 7.15 -10.68
CA VAL A 174 -3.46 6.60 -11.38
C VAL A 174 -3.06 5.46 -12.30
N ILE A 175 -2.04 5.68 -13.15
CA ILE A 175 -1.53 4.66 -14.09
C ILE A 175 -1.02 3.42 -13.34
N ILE A 176 -0.23 3.61 -12.28
CA ILE A 176 0.31 2.50 -11.48
C ILE A 176 -0.82 1.61 -10.93
N TYR A 177 -1.88 2.22 -10.39
CA TYR A 177 -2.99 1.45 -9.83
C TYR A 177 -3.93 0.89 -10.89
N GLU A 178 -4.08 1.56 -12.04
CA GLU A 178 -4.81 1.01 -13.19
C GLU A 178 -4.14 -0.26 -13.72
N ASP A 179 -2.82 -0.22 -13.90
CA ASP A 179 -2.02 -1.37 -14.32
C ASP A 179 -2.10 -2.50 -13.29
N ALA A 180 -1.96 -2.18 -12.00
CA ALA A 180 -2.09 -3.18 -10.94
C ALA A 180 -3.48 -3.85 -10.98
N LEU A 181 -4.55 -3.06 -11.11
CA LEU A 181 -5.92 -3.56 -11.18
C LEU A 181 -6.13 -4.44 -12.44
N ALA A 182 -5.58 -4.03 -13.58
CA ALA A 182 -5.59 -4.84 -14.80
C ALA A 182 -4.86 -6.17 -14.62
N ASP A 183 -3.72 -6.20 -13.92
CA ASP A 183 -3.00 -7.43 -13.60
C ASP A 183 -3.82 -8.37 -12.71
N TYR A 184 -4.57 -7.84 -11.74
CA TYR A 184 -5.48 -8.65 -10.91
C TYR A 184 -6.58 -9.33 -11.73
N PHE A 185 -7.10 -8.66 -12.77
CA PHE A 185 -8.09 -9.22 -13.69
C PHE A 185 -7.49 -10.11 -14.78
N ARG A 186 -6.21 -9.95 -15.12
CA ARG A 186 -5.52 -10.79 -16.12
C ARG A 186 -5.02 -12.11 -15.55
N LYS A 187 -4.68 -12.17 -14.26
CA LYS A 187 -4.25 -13.43 -13.62
C LYS A 187 -5.38 -14.46 -13.72
N ASP A 188 -5.06 -15.69 -14.16
CA ASP A 188 -6.00 -16.83 -14.27
C ASP A 188 -6.80 -17.11 -12.98
N ILE A 189 -6.25 -16.66 -11.85
CA ILE A 189 -6.90 -16.55 -10.55
C ILE A 189 -8.30 -15.90 -10.65
N SER A 190 -8.48 -14.84 -11.42
CA SER A 190 -9.78 -14.20 -11.64
C SER A 190 -10.81 -15.10 -12.35
N LEU A 191 -10.34 -16.01 -13.21
CA LEU A 191 -11.20 -17.00 -13.90
C LEU A 191 -11.53 -18.19 -12.97
N ALA A 192 -10.59 -18.60 -12.12
CA ALA A 192 -10.82 -19.62 -11.09
C ALA A 192 -11.73 -19.12 -9.96
N PHE A 193 -11.69 -17.81 -9.70
CA PHE A 193 -12.52 -17.09 -8.76
C PHE A 193 -13.60 -16.30 -9.51
N GLN A 194 -14.34 -17.01 -10.37
CA GLN A 194 -15.56 -16.50 -10.96
C GLN A 194 -16.42 -15.92 -9.82
N PRO A 195 -17.00 -14.71 -9.96
CA PRO A 195 -17.81 -14.13 -8.89
C PRO A 195 -18.92 -15.12 -8.56
N CYS A 196 -18.82 -15.80 -7.41
CA CYS A 196 -19.89 -16.61 -6.87
C CYS A 196 -21.09 -15.75 -6.42
N ALA A 197 -21.03 -14.44 -6.68
CA ALA A 197 -22.19 -13.57 -6.79
C ALA A 197 -23.04 -13.92 -8.04
N ILE A 198 -23.41 -15.19 -8.21
CA ILE A 198 -24.81 -15.46 -8.49
C ILE A 198 -25.50 -14.96 -7.23
N MET A 199 -25.92 -13.69 -7.24
CA MET A 199 -26.89 -13.24 -6.26
C MET A 199 -28.12 -14.08 -6.55
N ASP A 200 -28.29 -15.18 -5.81
CA ASP A 200 -29.57 -15.87 -5.77
C ASP A 200 -30.63 -14.79 -5.64
N ASP A 201 -31.67 -14.88 -6.47
CA ASP A 201 -32.78 -13.97 -6.41
C ASP A 201 -33.39 -14.14 -5.02
N ARG A 202 -32.99 -13.25 -4.10
CA ARG A 202 -33.45 -13.23 -2.72
C ARG A 202 -34.68 -12.34 -2.75
N PRO A 203 -35.91 -12.88 -2.86
CA PRO A 203 -37.12 -12.07 -2.95
C PRO A 203 -37.35 -11.18 -1.70
N LEU A 204 -36.58 -11.42 -0.63
CA LEU A 204 -36.59 -10.66 0.62
C LEU A 204 -35.47 -9.63 0.74
N LYS A 205 -34.60 -9.47 -0.28
CA LYS A 205 -33.51 -8.48 -0.23
C LYS A 205 -34.11 -7.09 -0.44
N ARG A 206 -33.96 -6.22 0.58
CA ARG A 206 -34.43 -4.82 0.53
C ARG A 206 -33.71 -4.06 -0.58
N ARG A 207 -34.32 -2.97 -1.07
CA ARG A 207 -33.72 -2.16 -2.13
C ARG A 207 -32.40 -1.57 -1.63
N ALA A 208 -31.43 -1.34 -2.52
CA ALA A 208 -30.14 -0.76 -2.16
C ALA A 208 -30.27 0.59 -1.43
N ASN A 209 -31.35 1.34 -1.69
CA ASN A 209 -31.67 2.61 -1.01
C ASN A 209 -32.11 2.42 0.45
N ASP A 210 -32.52 1.21 0.84
CA ASP A 210 -32.94 0.86 2.21
C ASP A 210 -31.79 0.19 2.99
N ASN A 211 -30.70 -0.19 2.30
CA ASN A 211 -29.50 -0.71 2.94
C ASN A 211 -28.68 0.47 3.47
N GLY A 212 -28.91 0.80 4.75
CA GLY A 212 -27.92 1.52 5.53
C GLY A 212 -26.60 0.76 5.48
N ASN A 213 -25.65 1.27 4.70
CA ASN A 213 -24.24 0.92 4.70
C ASN A 213 -23.88 -0.57 4.47
N LEU A 214 -23.64 -0.93 3.20
CA LEU A 214 -22.98 -2.19 2.80
C LEU A 214 -21.58 -2.40 3.43
N ASP A 215 -20.90 -1.34 3.86
CA ASP A 215 -19.55 -1.41 4.46
C ASP A 215 -19.58 -2.01 5.87
N THR A 216 -20.72 -1.99 6.57
CA THR A 216 -20.83 -2.58 7.92
C THR A 216 -20.80 -4.11 7.89
N HIS A 217 -21.27 -4.74 6.81
CA HIS A 217 -21.44 -6.20 6.77
C HIS A 217 -20.13 -6.97 6.63
N TYR A 218 -19.09 -6.36 6.03
CA TYR A 218 -17.78 -6.99 5.83
C TYR A 218 -16.65 -6.32 6.65
N GLY A 219 -17.01 -5.41 7.57
CA GLY A 219 -16.04 -4.66 8.37
C GLY A 219 -15.15 -3.71 7.56
N CYS A 220 -15.51 -3.43 6.30
CA CYS A 220 -14.76 -2.55 5.40
C CYS A 220 -15.06 -1.06 5.64
N HIS A 221 -15.18 -0.63 6.90
CA HIS A 221 -15.30 0.78 7.19
C HIS A 221 -13.96 1.48 6.95
N LYS A 222 -13.81 2.05 5.77
CA LYS A 222 -12.72 2.96 5.43
C LYS A 222 -13.34 4.28 4.99
N ASP A 223 -12.76 5.38 5.43
CA ASP A 223 -13.23 6.73 5.09
C ASP A 223 -13.19 6.92 3.57
N LYS A 224 -14.36 6.89 2.92
CA LYS A 224 -14.48 7.10 1.48
C LYS A 224 -14.51 8.59 1.21
N LYS A 225 -13.51 9.09 0.49
CA LYS A 225 -13.55 10.44 -0.09
C LYS A 225 -14.39 10.39 -1.36
N VAL A 226 -15.65 10.78 -1.26
CA VAL A 226 -16.57 10.85 -2.41
C VAL A 226 -16.40 12.20 -3.09
N CYS A 227 -16.03 12.21 -4.37
CA CYS A 227 -16.12 13.42 -5.19
C CYS A 227 -17.56 13.52 -5.71
N ILE A 228 -18.38 14.39 -5.09
CA ILE A 228 -19.65 14.79 -5.69
C ILE A 228 -19.31 15.79 -6.79
N LEU A 229 -19.09 15.29 -7.99
CA LEU A 229 -19.12 16.12 -9.20
C LEU A 229 -20.53 16.69 -9.31
N SER A 230 -20.72 17.91 -8.81
CA SER A 230 -21.96 18.64 -9.01
C SER A 230 -22.11 18.85 -10.52
N ALA A 231 -23.05 18.16 -11.15
CA ALA A 231 -23.38 18.32 -12.55
C ALA A 231 -23.66 19.81 -12.82
N LEU A 232 -22.69 20.47 -13.45
CA LEU A 232 -22.77 21.87 -13.79
C LEU A 232 -23.70 21.97 -15.01
N LYS A 233 -24.97 22.27 -14.75
CA LYS A 233 -25.96 22.84 -15.66
C LYS A 233 -26.24 22.07 -16.96
N ASP A 234 -27.27 21.24 -16.92
CA ASP A 234 -28.28 21.28 -17.98
C ASP A 234 -29.47 22.12 -17.51
N LEU A 235 -29.57 23.27 -18.17
CA LEU A 235 -30.60 24.28 -18.10
C LEU A 235 -31.88 23.75 -18.77
N GLY A 236 -33.04 24.01 -18.15
CA GLY A 236 -34.22 24.40 -18.94
C GLY A 236 -35.43 23.46 -18.87
N ASN A 237 -36.44 23.97 -18.17
CA ASN A 237 -37.86 23.85 -18.51
C ASN A 237 -38.50 22.46 -18.39
N SER A 238 -39.01 22.14 -17.20
CA SER A 238 -40.23 21.35 -17.08
C SER A 238 -41.38 22.26 -16.68
N PRO A 239 -42.33 22.56 -17.58
CA PRO A 239 -43.55 23.25 -17.18
C PRO A 239 -44.44 22.30 -16.39
N SER A 240 -44.91 22.80 -15.26
CA SER A 240 -46.05 22.27 -14.51
C SER A 240 -47.24 22.04 -15.45
N ALA A 241 -47.73 20.81 -15.51
CA ALA A 241 -49.08 20.51 -15.95
C ALA A 241 -49.64 19.37 -15.09
N ARG A 242 -50.42 19.76 -14.08
CA ARG A 242 -51.48 18.94 -13.50
C ARG A 242 -52.63 18.82 -14.53
N THR A 243 -53.47 17.81 -14.31
CA THR A 243 -54.73 17.42 -15.01
C THR A 243 -54.49 16.37 -16.12
N ILE A 244 -55.13 15.20 -16.15
CA ILE A 244 -56.41 14.71 -15.57
C ILE A 244 -56.16 13.53 -14.62
#